data_AF-A0A4Y8K919-F1
#
_entry.id   AF-A0A4Y8K919-F1
#
_cell.length_a   1.000
_cell.length_b   1.000
_cell.length_c   1.000
_cell.angle_alpha   90.00
_cell.angle_beta   90.00
_cell.angle_gamma   90.00
#
_symmetry.space_group_name_H-M   'P 1'
#
loop_
_entity.id
_entity.type
_entity.pdbx_description
1 polymer ?
#
loop_
_entity_poly.entity_id
_entity_poly.type
_entity_poly.pdbx_seq_one_letter_code
_entity_poly.pdbx_strand_id
1 'polypeptide(L)'
;MGSFLAPTTAAALERVLTLQTDTAGSPLDRLRAIRLLQTALEQDPATLAAVRGALAVDVSWDQIADATGLKPPAAKWRWGGTDDEISARFEAGRKRSVRPSSVPTDLPGLSVAEAAAERGVSAQAIYLQVRRGTLVSRTVTLPDGRNYKRVFPAGTTDPDSSPDLNGDVPQ
;
A
#
# COMPACT_ATOMS: atom_id res chain seq x y z
N MET A 1 -25.27 28.05 12.83
CA MET A 1 -24.69 26.76 13.28
C MET A 1 -23.27 26.67 12.76
N GLY A 2 -22.27 26.49 13.64
CA GLY A 2 -20.91 26.21 13.19
C GLY A 2 -20.82 24.79 12.62
N SER A 3 -20.07 24.62 11.53
CA SER A 3 -19.75 23.28 11.00
C SER A 3 -18.84 22.56 11.98
N PHE A 4 -19.11 21.28 12.24
CA PHE A 4 -18.22 20.44 13.05
C PHE A 4 -17.01 19.92 12.25
N LEU A 5 -17.10 19.92 10.91
CA LEU A 5 -16.03 19.50 10.01
C LEU A 5 -14.95 20.59 9.89
N ALA A 6 -13.70 20.15 9.69
CA ALA A 6 -12.62 21.06 9.34
C ALA A 6 -12.92 21.77 8.00
N PRO A 7 -12.40 23.00 7.78
CA PRO A 7 -12.69 23.77 6.57
C PRO A 7 -12.37 23.04 5.27
N THR A 8 -11.29 22.25 5.25
CA THR A 8 -10.87 21.46 4.09
C THR A 8 -11.89 20.36 3.74
N THR A 9 -12.42 19.67 4.75
CA THR A 9 -13.43 18.63 4.59
C THR A 9 -14.78 19.22 4.22
N ALA A 10 -15.15 20.37 4.81
CA ALA A 10 -16.36 21.10 4.44
C ALA A 10 -16.32 21.52 2.96
N ALA A 11 -15.21 22.09 2.49
CA ALA A 11 -15.03 22.44 1.09
C ALA A 11 -15.07 21.21 0.15
N ALA A 12 -14.49 20.08 0.58
CA ALA A 12 -14.56 18.82 -0.16
C ALA A 12 -16.00 18.30 -0.29
N LEU A 13 -16.79 18.41 0.79
CA LEU A 13 -18.19 18.02 0.80
C LEU A 13 -19.02 18.92 -0.14
N GLU A 14 -18.83 20.24 -0.06
CA GLU A 14 -19.48 21.21 -0.95
C GLU A 14 -19.15 20.95 -2.42
N ARG A 15 -17.90 20.55 -2.73
CA ARG A 15 -17.50 20.16 -4.10
C ARG A 15 -18.32 18.97 -4.60
N VAL A 16 -18.51 17.95 -3.78
CA VAL A 16 -19.32 16.76 -4.15
C VAL A 16 -20.78 17.15 -4.34
N LEU A 17 -21.36 17.94 -3.43
CA LEU A 17 -22.74 18.43 -3.54
C LEU A 17 -22.97 19.25 -4.81
N THR A 18 -22.00 20.10 -5.18
CA THR A 18 -22.05 20.89 -6.43
C THR A 18 -22.05 19.98 -7.66
N LEU A 19 -21.22 18.94 -7.68
CA LEU A 19 -21.14 18.00 -8.81
C LEU A 19 -22.30 17.00 -8.86
N GLN A 20 -23.01 16.81 -7.75
CA GLN A 20 -24.21 15.97 -7.68
C GLN A 20 -25.37 16.57 -8.49
N THR A 21 -25.47 17.89 -8.54
CA THR A 21 -26.52 18.59 -9.31
C THR A 21 -26.11 18.86 -10.76
N ASP A 22 -24.81 18.78 -11.07
CA ASP A 22 -24.28 18.92 -12.43
C ASP A 22 -24.40 17.61 -13.23
N THR A 23 -25.51 17.50 -13.96
CA THR A 23 -25.81 16.34 -14.82
C THR A 23 -24.96 16.28 -16.09
N ALA A 24 -24.40 17.42 -16.54
CA ALA A 24 -23.54 17.52 -17.73
C ALA A 24 -22.04 17.35 -17.41
N GLY A 25 -21.67 17.36 -16.13
CA GLY A 25 -20.29 17.27 -15.67
C GLY A 25 -19.57 15.95 -16.00
N SER A 26 -18.25 16.04 -16.08
CA SER A 26 -17.37 14.90 -16.36
C SER A 26 -17.47 13.81 -15.28
N PRO A 27 -17.68 12.53 -15.65
CA PRO A 27 -17.64 11.41 -14.71
C PRO A 27 -16.32 11.31 -13.93
N LEU A 28 -15.20 11.71 -14.54
CA LEU A 28 -13.90 11.71 -13.88
C LEU A 28 -13.81 12.76 -12.76
N ASP A 29 -14.47 13.91 -12.93
CA ASP A 29 -14.48 14.94 -11.89
C ASP A 29 -15.31 14.52 -10.67
N ARG A 30 -16.39 13.78 -10.90
CA ARG A 30 -17.16 13.13 -9.82
C ARG A 30 -16.28 12.15 -9.04
N LEU A 31 -15.54 11.28 -9.74
CA LEU A 31 -14.62 10.32 -9.09
C LEU A 31 -13.53 11.01 -8.27
N ARG A 32 -12.91 12.08 -8.82
CA ARG A 32 -11.89 12.85 -8.10
C ARG A 32 -12.45 13.53 -6.86
N ALA A 33 -13.64 14.14 -6.96
CA ALA A 33 -14.28 14.79 -5.83
C ALA A 33 -14.65 13.80 -4.72
N ILE A 34 -15.18 12.62 -5.07
CA ILE A 34 -15.46 11.55 -4.11
C ILE A 34 -14.18 11.10 -3.41
N ARG A 35 -13.10 10.85 -4.16
CA ARG A 35 -11.81 10.47 -3.56
C ARG A 35 -11.26 11.54 -2.64
N LEU A 36 -11.35 12.80 -3.03
CA LEU A 36 -10.90 13.92 -2.21
C LEU A 36 -11.69 14.02 -0.90
N LEU A 37 -13.02 13.87 -0.95
CA LEU A 37 -13.86 13.84 0.25
C LEU A 37 -13.52 12.65 1.16
N GLN A 38 -13.31 11.46 0.61
CA GLN A 38 -12.89 10.29 1.40
C GLN A 38 -11.60 10.56 2.15
N THR A 39 -10.56 11.06 1.47
CA THR A 39 -9.28 11.40 2.10
C THR A 39 -9.42 12.51 3.14
N ALA A 40 -10.24 13.53 2.88
CA ALA A 40 -10.49 14.60 3.84
C ALA A 40 -11.18 14.09 5.11
N LEU A 41 -12.23 13.25 4.98
CA LEU A 41 -12.93 12.64 6.11
C LEU A 41 -12.03 11.72 6.94
N GLU A 42 -11.15 10.95 6.30
CA GLU A 42 -10.20 10.08 7.00
C GLU A 42 -9.21 10.84 7.90
N GLN A 43 -8.94 12.10 7.56
CA GLN A 43 -8.00 12.98 8.27
C GLN A 43 -8.70 14.06 9.11
N ASP A 44 -10.03 14.11 9.11
CA ASP A 44 -10.76 15.18 9.77
C ASP A 44 -10.66 15.06 11.31
N PRO A 45 -10.18 16.10 12.02
CA PRO A 45 -10.09 16.09 13.48
C PRO A 45 -11.46 15.92 14.17
N ALA A 46 -12.55 16.23 13.49
CA ALA A 46 -13.90 16.11 14.02
C ALA A 46 -14.28 14.69 14.41
N THR A 47 -13.73 13.67 13.74
CA THR A 47 -13.95 12.26 14.11
C THR A 47 -13.43 11.97 15.51
N LEU A 48 -12.20 12.40 15.80
CA LEU A 48 -11.60 12.21 17.14
C LEU A 48 -12.33 13.05 18.19
N ALA A 49 -12.73 14.29 17.85
CA ALA A 49 -13.52 15.14 18.73
C ALA A 49 -14.86 14.50 19.10
N ALA A 50 -15.57 13.89 18.14
CA ALA A 50 -16.83 13.19 18.38
C ALA A 50 -16.63 11.95 19.28
N VAL A 51 -15.59 11.15 19.03
CA VAL A 51 -15.24 9.99 19.88
C VAL A 51 -14.96 10.45 21.31
N ARG A 52 -14.20 11.53 21.50
CA ARG A 52 -13.92 12.11 22.83
C ARG A 52 -15.18 12.61 23.51
N GLY A 53 -16.06 13.30 22.78
CA GLY A 53 -17.35 13.76 23.30
C GLY A 53 -18.22 12.59 23.76
N ALA A 54 -18.25 11.49 23.00
CA ALA A 54 -18.97 10.28 23.37
C ALA A 54 -18.41 9.64 24.65
N LEU A 55 -17.09 9.49 24.75
CA LEU A 55 -16.45 8.95 25.96
C LEU A 55 -16.66 9.84 27.18
N ALA A 56 -16.73 11.16 27.00
CA ALA A 56 -16.98 12.11 28.09
C ALA A 56 -18.41 12.02 28.66
N VAL A 57 -19.34 11.41 27.94
CA VAL A 57 -20.72 11.12 28.40
C VAL A 57 -20.95 9.61 28.60
N ASP A 58 -19.87 8.89 28.93
CA ASP A 58 -19.86 7.45 29.29
C ASP A 58 -20.39 6.49 28.20
N VAL A 59 -20.32 6.88 26.92
CA VAL A 59 -20.59 5.96 25.80
C VAL A 59 -19.49 4.91 25.74
N SER A 60 -19.88 3.64 25.61
CA SER A 60 -18.91 2.53 25.59
C SER A 60 -18.17 2.43 24.25
N TRP A 61 -17.00 1.78 24.28
CA TRP A 61 -16.25 1.45 23.05
C TRP A 61 -17.03 0.54 22.10
N ASP A 62 -17.95 -0.29 22.61
CA ASP A 62 -18.80 -1.12 21.76
C ASP A 62 -19.80 -0.28 20.97
N GLN A 63 -20.40 0.73 21.60
CA GLN A 63 -21.31 1.67 20.93
C GLN A 63 -20.58 2.54 19.91
N ILE A 64 -19.37 3.02 20.24
CA ILE A 64 -18.52 3.78 19.31
C ILE A 64 -18.12 2.91 18.10
N ALA A 65 -17.79 1.65 18.34
CA ALA A 65 -17.44 0.71 17.30
C ALA A 65 -18.61 0.43 16.35
N ASP A 66 -19.81 0.22 16.90
CA ASP A 66 -21.04 0.07 16.12
C ASP A 66 -21.31 1.30 15.24
N ALA A 67 -21.27 2.51 15.83
CA ALA A 67 -21.49 3.77 15.11
C ALA A 67 -20.46 4.03 13.99
N THR A 68 -19.28 3.42 14.07
CA THR A 68 -18.19 3.62 13.10
C THR A 68 -17.97 2.44 12.16
N GLY A 69 -18.75 1.35 12.32
CA GLY A 69 -18.59 0.12 11.55
C GLY A 69 -17.26 -0.61 11.81
N LEU A 70 -16.58 -0.30 12.91
CA LEU A 70 -15.32 -0.94 13.31
C LEU A 70 -15.59 -2.03 14.36
N LYS A 71 -14.61 -2.91 14.58
CA LYS A 71 -14.62 -3.77 15.77
C LYS A 71 -14.17 -2.97 17.00
N PRO A 72 -14.66 -3.25 18.21
CA PRO A 72 -14.28 -2.50 19.43
C PRO A 72 -12.77 -2.39 19.67
N PRO A 73 -11.96 -3.46 19.51
CA PRO A 73 -10.51 -3.34 19.63
C PRO A 73 -9.88 -2.42 18.58
N ALA A 74 -10.43 -2.37 17.36
CA ALA A 74 -9.94 -1.53 16.28
C ALA A 74 -10.28 -0.05 16.53
N ALA A 75 -11.49 0.25 16.99
CA ALA A 75 -11.88 1.60 17.40
C ALA A 75 -10.99 2.11 18.55
N LYS A 76 -10.79 1.29 19.59
CA LYS A 76 -9.91 1.61 20.72
C LYS A 76 -8.45 1.76 20.29
N TRP A 77 -7.95 0.93 19.38
CA TRP A 77 -6.59 1.09 18.84
C TRP A 77 -6.43 2.38 18.02
N ARG A 78 -7.48 2.80 17.31
CA ARG A 78 -7.42 3.98 16.45
C ARG A 78 -7.51 5.29 17.24
N TRP A 79 -8.38 5.36 18.25
CA TRP A 79 -8.71 6.61 18.95
C TRP A 79 -8.53 6.57 20.47
N GLY A 80 -8.16 5.43 21.03
CA GLY A 80 -7.85 5.32 22.45
C GLY A 80 -6.48 5.93 22.78
N GLY A 81 -6.43 6.58 23.93
CA GLY A 81 -5.24 7.24 24.46
C GLY A 81 -5.23 8.75 24.28
N THR A 82 -4.09 9.36 24.61
CA THR A 82 -3.84 10.80 24.43
C THR A 82 -3.52 11.13 22.97
N ASP A 83 -3.54 12.42 22.60
CA ASP A 83 -3.11 12.87 21.26
C ASP A 83 -1.67 12.44 20.93
N ASP A 84 -0.78 12.48 21.92
CA ASP A 84 0.61 12.09 21.76
C ASP A 84 0.74 10.58 21.50
N GLU A 85 -0.01 9.75 22.22
CA GLU A 85 -0.03 8.30 22.03
C GLU A 85 -0.58 7.91 20.66
N ILE A 86 -1.64 8.59 20.21
CA ILE A 86 -2.25 8.39 18.89
C ILE A 86 -1.27 8.82 17.79
N SER A 87 -0.63 9.99 17.94
CA SER A 87 0.34 10.53 16.99
C SER A 87 1.57 9.62 16.87
N ALA A 88 2.14 9.20 18.00
CA ALA A 88 3.27 8.27 18.04
C ALA A 88 2.95 6.95 17.35
N ARG A 89 1.73 6.42 17.52
CA ARG A 89 1.26 5.20 16.86
C ARG A 89 1.20 5.36 15.34
N PHE A 90 0.69 6.48 14.83
CA PHE A 90 0.67 6.75 13.40
C PHE A 90 2.07 6.99 12.82
N GLU A 91 2.95 7.68 13.55
CA GLU A 91 4.35 7.83 13.16
C GLU A 91 5.10 6.50 13.09
N ALA A 92 4.92 5.62 14.08
CA ALA A 92 5.49 4.28 14.05
C ALA A 92 4.95 3.46 12.86
N GLY A 93 3.69 3.66 12.47
CA GLY A 93 3.11 3.14 11.22
C GLY A 93 3.86 3.65 9.98
N ARG A 94 3.99 4.97 9.83
CA ARG A 94 4.70 5.60 8.70
C ARG A 94 6.17 5.17 8.61
N LYS A 95 6.88 5.09 9.74
CA LYS A 95 8.27 4.63 9.78
C LYS A 95 8.42 3.19 9.27
N ARG A 96 7.43 2.31 9.51
CA ARG A 96 7.43 0.95 8.97
C ARG A 96 7.18 0.88 7.48
N SER A 97 6.34 1.76 6.92
CA SER A 97 6.04 1.78 5.48
C SER A 97 7.15 2.37 4.63
N VAL A 98 8.00 3.24 5.21
CA VAL A 98 9.11 3.92 4.52
C VAL A 98 10.43 3.14 4.62
N ARG A 99 10.48 2.04 5.38
CA ARG A 99 11.70 1.24 5.51
C ARG A 99 12.17 0.80 4.10
N PRO A 100 13.41 1.11 3.70
CA PRO A 100 13.98 0.64 2.45
C PRO A 100 13.76 -0.87 2.34
N SER A 101 13.47 -1.34 1.13
CA SER A 101 13.38 -2.77 0.85
C SER A 101 14.59 -3.48 1.47
N SER A 102 14.35 -4.57 2.20
CA SER A 102 15.43 -5.40 2.75
C SER A 102 16.16 -6.20 1.65
N VAL A 103 15.79 -5.98 0.39
CA VAL A 103 16.46 -6.52 -0.80
C VAL A 103 17.79 -5.79 -0.98
N PRO A 104 18.92 -6.51 -0.94
CA PRO A 104 20.23 -5.95 -1.24
C PRO A 104 20.26 -5.30 -2.63
N THR A 105 20.95 -4.18 -2.77
CA THR A 105 21.00 -3.37 -4.00
C THR A 105 21.93 -3.95 -5.07
N ASP A 106 22.92 -4.76 -4.68
CA ASP A 106 23.99 -5.23 -5.58
C ASP A 106 23.79 -6.68 -6.03
N LEU A 107 22.52 -7.10 -6.21
CA LEU A 107 22.23 -8.46 -6.68
C LEU A 107 22.42 -8.57 -8.20
N PRO A 108 23.12 -9.62 -8.69
CA PRO A 108 23.25 -9.85 -10.12
C PRO A 108 21.89 -10.09 -10.79
N GLY A 109 21.77 -9.67 -12.05
CA GLY A 109 20.52 -9.67 -12.81
C GLY A 109 19.52 -8.62 -12.30
N LEU A 110 18.29 -8.63 -12.81
CA LEU A 110 17.23 -7.70 -12.41
C LEU A 110 16.10 -8.46 -11.71
N SER A 111 15.37 -7.84 -10.78
CA SER A 111 14.07 -8.36 -10.39
C SER A 111 13.08 -8.26 -11.56
N VAL A 112 11.96 -8.98 -11.48
CA VAL A 112 10.90 -8.90 -12.51
C VAL A 112 10.38 -7.47 -12.66
N ALA A 113 10.25 -6.73 -11.56
CA ALA A 113 9.79 -5.34 -11.58
C ALA A 113 10.83 -4.40 -12.22
N GLU A 114 12.10 -4.57 -11.90
CA GLU A 114 13.20 -3.81 -12.51
C GLU A 114 13.29 -4.09 -14.01
N ALA A 115 13.24 -5.36 -14.42
CA ALA A 115 13.24 -5.75 -15.83
C ALA A 115 12.03 -5.21 -16.60
N ALA A 116 10.86 -5.15 -15.95
CA ALA A 116 9.64 -4.59 -16.53
C ALA A 116 9.77 -3.07 -16.74
N ALA A 117 10.29 -2.36 -15.74
CA ALA A 117 10.52 -0.92 -15.79
C ALA A 117 11.53 -0.54 -16.89
N GLU A 118 12.66 -1.23 -16.96
CA GLU A 118 13.71 -0.97 -17.96
C GLU A 118 13.22 -1.19 -19.40
N ARG A 119 12.31 -2.17 -19.58
CA ARG A 119 11.76 -2.52 -20.91
C ARG A 119 10.46 -1.78 -21.24
N GLY A 120 9.92 -0.97 -20.33
CA GLY A 120 8.64 -0.29 -20.51
C GLY A 120 7.45 -1.23 -20.69
N VAL A 121 7.49 -2.42 -20.10
CA VAL A 121 6.43 -3.45 -20.20
C VAL A 121 5.87 -3.83 -18.83
N SER A 122 4.78 -4.60 -18.81
CA SER A 122 4.25 -5.15 -17.56
C SER A 122 5.09 -6.32 -17.04
N ALA A 123 5.04 -6.58 -15.74
CA ALA A 123 5.66 -7.77 -15.13
C ALA A 123 5.18 -9.09 -15.78
N GLN A 124 3.93 -9.14 -16.22
CA GLN A 124 3.38 -10.30 -16.93
C GLN A 124 4.08 -10.55 -18.27
N ALA A 125 4.45 -9.49 -18.99
CA ALA A 125 5.21 -9.61 -20.23
C ALA A 125 6.62 -10.19 -19.97
N ILE A 126 7.25 -9.85 -18.84
CA ILE A 126 8.53 -10.44 -18.43
C ILE A 126 8.39 -11.94 -18.18
N TYR A 127 7.36 -12.39 -17.43
CA TYR A 127 7.11 -13.82 -17.24
C TYR A 127 6.89 -14.57 -18.56
N LEU A 128 6.18 -13.94 -19.51
CA LEU A 128 5.98 -14.52 -20.84
C LEU A 128 7.29 -14.61 -21.64
N GLN A 129 8.16 -13.60 -21.56
CA GLN A 129 9.48 -13.61 -22.19
C GLN A 129 10.40 -14.68 -21.57
N VAL A 130 10.32 -14.91 -20.25
CA VAL A 130 11.02 -16.03 -19.60
C VAL A 130 10.52 -17.38 -20.11
N ARG A 131 9.20 -17.57 -20.19
CA ARG A 131 8.61 -18.81 -20.72
C ARG A 131 8.97 -19.07 -22.19
N ARG A 132 9.16 -18.02 -22.98
CA ARG A 132 9.57 -18.07 -24.39
C ARG A 132 11.09 -18.24 -24.56
N GLY A 133 11.86 -18.29 -23.48
CA GLY A 133 13.32 -18.44 -23.51
C GLY A 133 14.07 -17.17 -23.93
N THR A 134 13.39 -16.04 -24.09
CA THR A 134 14.01 -14.74 -24.41
C THR A 134 14.73 -14.13 -23.19
N LEU A 135 14.27 -14.48 -22.00
CA LEU A 135 14.89 -14.14 -20.72
C LEU A 135 15.07 -15.41 -19.90
N VAL A 136 16.01 -15.40 -18.97
CA VAL A 136 16.24 -16.51 -18.05
C VAL A 136 15.96 -16.04 -16.63
N SER A 137 15.12 -16.77 -15.90
CA SER A 137 14.94 -16.55 -14.46
C SER A 137 15.83 -17.51 -13.67
N ARG A 138 16.60 -16.97 -12.74
CA ARG A 138 17.47 -17.73 -11.83
C ARG A 138 17.20 -17.34 -10.39
N THR A 139 17.57 -18.24 -9.48
CA THR A 139 17.65 -17.92 -8.06
C THR A 139 19.09 -17.53 -7.76
N VAL A 140 19.30 -16.36 -7.18
CA VAL A 140 20.60 -15.94 -6.65
C VAL A 140 20.56 -16.11 -5.14
N THR A 141 21.53 -16.84 -4.61
CA THR A 141 21.70 -17.09 -3.18
C THR A 141 22.80 -16.17 -2.66
N LEU A 142 22.53 -15.42 -1.60
CA LEU A 142 23.54 -14.60 -0.94
C LEU A 142 24.39 -15.43 0.04
N PRO A 143 25.56 -14.92 0.45
CA PRO A 143 26.38 -15.54 1.49
C PRO A 143 25.67 -15.74 2.84
N ASP A 144 24.61 -14.98 3.10
CA ASP A 144 23.76 -15.12 4.30
C ASP A 144 22.60 -16.11 4.14
N GLY A 145 22.54 -16.83 3.01
CA GLY A 145 21.54 -17.86 2.73
C GLY A 145 20.21 -17.34 2.17
N ARG A 146 20.06 -16.02 1.96
CA ARG A 146 18.83 -15.47 1.36
C ARG A 146 18.78 -15.73 -0.15
N ASN A 147 17.60 -16.12 -0.64
CA ASN A 147 17.36 -16.45 -2.04
C ASN A 147 16.50 -15.40 -2.74
N TYR A 148 16.93 -14.93 -3.91
CA TYR A 148 16.21 -13.93 -4.69
C TYR A 148 16.01 -14.40 -6.14
N LYS A 149 14.81 -14.18 -6.68
CA LYS A 149 14.53 -14.42 -8.10
C LYS A 149 15.04 -13.25 -8.93
N ARG A 150 15.93 -13.54 -9.88
CA ARG A 150 16.56 -12.57 -10.77
C ARG A 150 16.37 -12.99 -12.23
N VAL A 151 16.32 -12.01 -13.11
CA VAL A 151 16.04 -12.11 -14.54
C VAL A 151 17.28 -11.64 -15.28
N PHE A 152 17.71 -12.44 -16.25
CA PHE A 152 18.90 -12.22 -17.07
C PHE A 152 18.53 -12.28 -18.56
N PRO A 153 19.29 -11.59 -19.44
CA PRO A 153 19.22 -11.83 -20.87
C PRO A 153 19.51 -13.30 -21.23
N ALA A 154 18.91 -13.79 -22.32
CA ALA A 154 19.26 -15.11 -22.85
C ALA A 154 20.74 -15.13 -23.29
N GLY A 155 21.46 -16.21 -22.93
CA GLY A 155 22.88 -16.38 -23.25
C GLY A 155 23.88 -15.79 -22.25
N THR A 156 23.44 -15.19 -21.15
CA THR A 156 24.35 -14.76 -20.07
C THR A 156 24.90 -15.98 -19.32
N THR A 157 26.15 -16.35 -19.58
CA THR A 157 26.88 -17.40 -18.84
C THR A 157 27.33 -16.84 -17.48
N ASP A 158 27.05 -17.57 -16.41
CA ASP A 158 27.54 -17.23 -15.06
C ASP A 158 29.02 -17.67 -14.92
N PRO A 159 29.89 -16.90 -14.23
CA PRO A 159 31.21 -17.38 -13.83
C PRO A 159 31.17 -18.44 -12.73
N ASP A 160 30.01 -18.65 -12.08
CA ASP A 160 29.85 -19.54 -10.91
C ASP A 160 28.93 -20.75 -11.16
N SER A 161 28.64 -21.06 -12.44
CA SER A 161 27.95 -22.30 -12.79
C SER A 161 28.92 -23.49 -12.69
N SER A 162 29.14 -24.01 -11.48
CA SER A 162 29.59 -25.39 -11.35
C SER A 162 28.49 -26.28 -11.94
N PRO A 163 28.79 -27.17 -12.91
CA PRO A 163 27.77 -28.05 -13.47
C PRO A 163 27.33 -29.04 -12.39
N ASP A 164 26.06 -29.00 -12.01
CA ASP A 164 25.42 -30.06 -11.24
C ASP A 164 25.40 -31.35 -12.07
N LEU A 165 26.49 -32.13 -11.96
CA LEU A 165 26.52 -33.54 -12.30
C LEU A 165 25.79 -34.29 -11.18
N ASN A 166 24.46 -34.33 -11.21
CA ASN A 166 23.65 -35.40 -10.64
C ASN A 166 22.18 -35.24 -11.01
N GLY A 167 21.63 -36.21 -11.74
CA GLY A 167 20.20 -36.28 -12.01
C GLY A 167 19.82 -37.24 -13.12
N ASP A 168 20.02 -38.54 -12.86
CA ASP A 168 19.31 -39.71 -13.38
C ASP A 168 18.73 -39.76 -14.80
N VAL A 169 19.21 -40.78 -15.53
CA VAL A 169 18.60 -41.37 -16.72
C VAL A 169 17.41 -42.23 -16.31
N PRO A 170 16.18 -42.03 -16.83
CA PRO A 170 15.20 -43.11 -16.88
C PRO A 170 15.40 -43.92 -18.17
N GLN A 171 15.23 -45.25 -18.02
CA GLN A 171 15.50 -46.32 -18.99
C GLN A 171 15.00 -46.08 -20.42
#